data_AF-A0A9X3HY73-F1
#
_entry.id   AF-A0A9X3HY73-F1
#
_cell.length_a   1.000
_cell.length_b   1.000
_cell.length_c   1.000
_cell.angle_alpha   90.00
_cell.angle_beta   90.00
_cell.angle_gamma   90.00
#
_symmetry.space_group_name_H-M   'P 1'
#
loop_
_entity.id
_entity.type
_entity.pdbx_description
1 polymer ?
#
loop_
_entity_poly.entity_id
_entity_poly.type
_entity_poly.pdbx_seq_one_letter_code
_entity_poly.pdbx_strand_id
1 'polypeptide(L)'
;MIKFGTGGWRAFIGEEFTRDNVRIVAQALANIINHEGVADKGFVIGYDRRFLSDKAGQWFAEVLAGNDIPVSFINKFVPTPIVMYQAKHMGCAYSACITASHNPADYNGVKVFIEGGRDADEIITEKIESQIATLSAEQIQRLDFETAVQQNKIIEINPMNQFVDSIIDLIDIDAIKQANLRVLIDPMFGVAKNALQTVLINGRCDVDVINDGKNPDFGGLMPSPNAATLYRLKHLVAAEGYDIGIGTDGDADRLGIIDEKGNFIHPNEVLMLLYYYLLEYKGWTGSVVRNIATTHLLDKIAAHYGQKAFEVPVGFKHISAQMEADDSLIGGESSGGLTIRGHIKGKDGVFASSLLVEMLSVTGKKLSELLNEIYSQYGYAYTAEGDCTFKASQKDSLYHKLYIEKQLPEFDYDIDKVSYADGAKVYFKNGGWVIARFSGTEPLLRIFCEMEDKEQAEYVLQQMKGFLSL
;
A
#
# COMPACT_ATOMS: atom_id res chain seq x y z
N MET A 1 1.95 -17.37 -17.44
CA MET A 1 3.09 -16.52 -17.89
C MET A 1 3.50 -15.67 -16.72
N ILE A 2 4.78 -15.64 -16.31
CA ILE A 2 5.20 -14.81 -15.17
C ILE A 2 5.21 -13.35 -15.62
N LYS A 3 4.39 -12.52 -14.98
CA LYS A 3 4.26 -11.09 -15.28
C LYS A 3 4.20 -10.29 -13.99
N PHE A 4 5.01 -9.25 -13.90
CA PHE A 4 5.06 -8.31 -12.79
C PHE A 4 4.04 -7.19 -13.02
N GLY A 5 3.07 -7.11 -12.12
CA GLY A 5 2.15 -5.98 -12.05
C GLY A 5 2.67 -4.87 -11.13
N THR A 6 1.82 -3.90 -10.83
CA THR A 6 2.12 -2.79 -9.92
C THR A 6 2.45 -3.20 -8.48
N GLY A 7 2.09 -4.44 -8.09
CA GLY A 7 2.29 -4.97 -6.74
C GLY A 7 3.07 -6.28 -6.72
N GLY A 8 4.02 -6.45 -7.66
CA GLY A 8 4.83 -7.65 -7.84
C GLY A 8 4.21 -8.67 -8.81
N TRP A 9 4.81 -9.85 -8.89
CA TRP A 9 4.21 -11.00 -9.57
C TRP A 9 3.23 -11.68 -8.62
N ARG A 10 1.97 -11.85 -9.02
CA ARG A 10 0.91 -12.54 -8.24
C ARG A 10 0.26 -13.59 -9.12
N ALA A 11 -0.01 -14.74 -8.54
CA ALA A 11 -0.53 -15.89 -9.27
C ALA A 11 -1.31 -16.84 -8.35
N PHE A 12 -2.19 -17.65 -8.94
CA PHE A 12 -2.88 -18.72 -8.23
C PHE A 12 -1.88 -19.81 -7.80
N ILE A 13 -2.01 -20.24 -6.55
CA ILE A 13 -1.21 -21.30 -5.96
C ILE A 13 -1.49 -22.62 -6.68
N GLY A 14 -0.43 -23.30 -7.11
CA GLY A 14 -0.52 -24.61 -7.77
C GLY A 14 -0.77 -24.54 -9.28
N GLU A 15 -1.25 -23.42 -9.81
CA GLU A 15 -1.31 -23.16 -11.24
C GLU A 15 -0.02 -22.49 -11.72
N GLU A 16 0.13 -21.20 -11.41
CA GLU A 16 1.26 -20.39 -11.86
C GLU A 16 2.21 -20.06 -10.71
N PHE A 17 1.71 -19.92 -9.47
CA PHE A 17 2.56 -19.79 -8.30
C PHE A 17 3.01 -21.18 -7.85
N THR A 18 4.11 -21.65 -8.45
CA THR A 18 4.73 -22.95 -8.21
C THR A 18 6.17 -22.79 -7.75
N ARG A 19 6.74 -23.84 -7.15
CA ARG A 19 8.16 -23.86 -6.75
C ARG A 19 9.09 -23.48 -7.90
N ASP A 20 8.84 -24.03 -9.07
CA ASP A 20 9.75 -23.86 -10.21
C ASP A 20 9.67 -22.43 -10.74
N ASN A 21 8.48 -21.82 -10.80
CA ASN A 21 8.33 -20.42 -11.18
C ASN A 21 8.93 -19.45 -10.15
N VAL A 22 8.77 -19.72 -8.84
CA VAL A 22 9.44 -18.92 -7.79
C VAL A 22 10.96 -18.95 -7.96
N ARG A 23 11.54 -20.13 -8.28
CA ARG A 23 12.97 -20.26 -8.54
C ARG A 23 13.43 -19.55 -9.82
N ILE A 24 12.61 -19.56 -10.87
CA ILE A 24 12.89 -18.81 -12.10
C ILE A 24 12.96 -17.31 -11.81
N VAL A 25 12.02 -16.78 -11.01
CA VAL A 25 12.05 -15.37 -10.59
C VAL A 25 13.31 -15.07 -9.76
N ALA A 26 13.65 -15.94 -8.81
CA ALA A 26 14.85 -15.78 -8.00
C ALA A 26 16.13 -15.81 -8.84
N GLN A 27 16.22 -16.68 -9.84
CA GLN A 27 17.38 -16.79 -10.74
C GLN A 27 17.50 -15.55 -11.64
N ALA A 28 16.38 -15.05 -12.16
CA ALA A 28 16.35 -13.81 -12.93
C ALA A 28 16.90 -12.63 -12.10
N LEU A 29 16.48 -12.53 -10.84
CA LEU A 29 16.97 -11.50 -9.94
C LEU A 29 18.44 -11.70 -9.55
N ALA A 30 18.87 -12.95 -9.33
CA ALA A 30 20.27 -13.28 -9.08
C ALA A 30 21.19 -12.87 -10.24
N ASN A 31 20.76 -13.12 -11.48
CA ASN A 31 21.49 -12.69 -12.67
C ASN A 31 21.64 -11.16 -12.73
N ILE A 32 20.58 -10.41 -12.40
CA ILE A 32 20.61 -8.95 -12.36
C ILE A 32 21.58 -8.46 -11.28
N ILE A 33 21.48 -9.00 -10.06
CA ILE A 33 22.35 -8.65 -8.92
C ILE A 33 23.82 -8.88 -9.26
N ASN A 34 24.14 -10.03 -9.85
CA ASN A 34 25.51 -10.38 -10.24
C ASN A 34 26.01 -9.54 -11.42
N HIS A 35 25.15 -9.26 -12.40
CA HIS A 35 25.49 -8.39 -13.53
C HIS A 35 25.78 -6.95 -13.10
N GLU A 36 25.01 -6.42 -12.16
CA GLU A 36 25.20 -5.08 -11.59
C GLU A 36 26.35 -5.02 -10.58
N GLY A 37 26.95 -6.15 -10.21
CA GLY A 37 28.09 -6.23 -9.30
C GLY A 37 27.74 -5.87 -7.86
N VAL A 38 26.49 -6.12 -7.43
CA VAL A 38 25.96 -5.74 -6.11
C VAL A 38 25.69 -6.92 -5.19
N ALA A 39 26.19 -8.12 -5.52
CA ALA A 39 26.01 -9.33 -4.72
C ALA A 39 26.48 -9.18 -3.26
N ASP A 40 27.62 -8.52 -3.05
CA ASP A 40 28.20 -8.30 -1.71
C ASP A 40 27.35 -7.40 -0.81
N LYS A 41 26.39 -6.63 -1.36
CA LYS A 41 25.41 -5.87 -0.57
C LYS A 41 24.37 -6.78 0.12
N GLY A 42 24.35 -8.08 -0.23
CA GLY A 42 23.43 -9.06 0.31
C GLY A 42 21.97 -8.85 -0.10
N PHE A 43 21.10 -9.73 0.40
CA PHE A 43 19.68 -9.75 0.10
C PHE A 43 18.86 -10.02 1.35
N VAL A 44 17.75 -9.31 1.54
CA VAL A 44 16.77 -9.59 2.61
C VAL A 44 15.52 -10.22 2.00
N ILE A 45 15.03 -11.29 2.62
CA ILE A 45 13.74 -11.89 2.24
C ILE A 45 12.86 -12.17 3.45
N GLY A 46 11.59 -11.85 3.34
CA GLY A 46 10.54 -12.18 4.30
C GLY A 46 9.27 -12.66 3.60
N TYR A 47 8.24 -12.95 4.37
CA TYR A 47 7.01 -13.54 3.85
C TYR A 47 5.81 -13.34 4.78
N ASP A 48 4.60 -13.34 4.18
CA ASP A 48 3.33 -13.23 4.92
C ASP A 48 2.78 -14.59 5.37
N ARG A 49 1.56 -14.59 5.94
CA ARG A 49 0.90 -15.79 6.49
C ARG A 49 0.18 -16.67 5.47
N ARG A 50 0.23 -16.35 4.18
CA ARG A 50 -0.48 -17.15 3.16
C ARG A 50 0.06 -18.56 3.11
N PHE A 51 -0.77 -19.46 2.61
CA PHE A 51 -0.33 -20.82 2.31
C PHE A 51 0.90 -20.78 1.37
N LEU A 52 1.89 -21.63 1.65
CA LEU A 52 3.17 -21.73 0.96
C LEU A 52 4.15 -20.54 1.03
N SER A 53 3.80 -19.43 1.69
CA SER A 53 4.68 -18.24 1.75
C SER A 53 6.05 -18.54 2.39
N ASP A 54 6.09 -19.34 3.45
CA ASP A 54 7.31 -19.77 4.13
C ASP A 54 8.21 -20.64 3.21
N LYS A 55 7.61 -21.61 2.51
CA LYS A 55 8.32 -22.51 1.59
C LYS A 55 8.79 -21.80 0.33
N ALA A 56 7.99 -20.91 -0.23
CA ALA A 56 8.40 -20.10 -1.36
C ALA A 56 9.54 -19.14 -1.00
N GLY A 57 9.55 -18.60 0.21
CA GLY A 57 10.70 -17.84 0.72
C GLY A 57 11.98 -18.67 0.74
N GLN A 58 11.90 -19.91 1.24
CA GLN A 58 13.05 -20.83 1.24
C GLN A 58 13.53 -21.12 -0.18
N TRP A 59 12.63 -21.47 -1.10
CA TRP A 59 13.00 -21.76 -2.50
C TRP A 59 13.67 -20.58 -3.21
N PHE A 60 13.23 -19.36 -2.89
CA PHE A 60 13.85 -18.15 -3.41
C PHE A 60 15.26 -17.97 -2.86
N ALA A 61 15.43 -18.13 -1.54
CA ALA A 61 16.72 -18.01 -0.85
C ALA A 61 17.74 -19.08 -1.30
N GLU A 62 17.30 -20.32 -1.55
CA GLU A 62 18.12 -21.41 -2.09
C GLU A 62 18.81 -21.00 -3.41
N VAL A 63 18.07 -20.32 -4.29
CA VAL A 63 18.58 -19.89 -5.59
C VAL A 63 19.59 -18.75 -5.43
N LEU A 64 19.29 -17.75 -4.60
CA LEU A 64 20.23 -16.66 -4.32
C LEU A 64 21.54 -17.18 -3.72
N ALA A 65 21.45 -18.07 -2.72
CA ALA A 65 22.62 -18.69 -2.10
C ALA A 65 23.40 -19.59 -3.08
N GLY A 66 22.70 -20.26 -4.00
CA GLY A 66 23.30 -21.02 -5.10
C GLY A 66 24.10 -20.17 -6.08
N ASN A 67 23.76 -18.88 -6.21
CA ASN A 67 24.44 -17.89 -7.05
C ASN A 67 25.41 -17.01 -6.25
N ASP A 68 25.84 -17.46 -5.06
CA ASP A 68 26.79 -16.79 -4.17
C ASP A 68 26.34 -15.40 -3.67
N ILE A 69 25.04 -15.15 -3.58
CA ILE A 69 24.47 -13.93 -2.98
C ILE A 69 24.14 -14.22 -1.50
N PRO A 70 24.73 -13.50 -0.52
CA PRO A 70 24.41 -13.66 0.89
C PRO A 70 22.95 -13.28 1.18
N VAL A 71 22.23 -14.15 1.89
CA VAL A 71 20.80 -13.94 2.19
C VAL A 71 20.58 -13.78 3.69
N SER A 72 19.89 -12.73 4.09
CA SER A 72 19.25 -12.59 5.39
C SER A 72 17.78 -13.00 5.30
N PHE A 73 17.48 -14.19 5.82
CA PHE A 73 16.16 -14.81 5.77
C PHE A 73 15.39 -14.51 7.05
N ILE A 74 14.28 -13.77 6.96
CA ILE A 74 13.42 -13.50 8.11
C ILE A 74 12.56 -14.73 8.39
N ASN A 75 12.98 -15.59 9.31
CA ASN A 75 12.28 -16.86 9.63
C ASN A 75 11.05 -16.66 10.55
N LYS A 76 10.20 -15.68 10.19
CA LYS A 76 8.93 -15.38 10.84
C LYS A 76 8.00 -14.72 9.81
N PHE A 77 6.70 -14.86 10.04
CA PHE A 77 5.72 -14.04 9.35
C PHE A 77 5.85 -12.58 9.78
N VAL A 78 6.10 -11.68 8.83
CA VAL A 78 6.34 -10.26 9.12
C VAL A 78 5.62 -9.35 8.12
N PRO A 79 5.25 -8.13 8.52
CA PRO A 79 4.87 -7.07 7.59
C PRO A 79 5.90 -6.87 6.49
N THR A 80 5.42 -6.61 5.27
CA THR A 80 6.26 -6.13 4.16
C THR A 80 7.16 -4.95 4.57
N PRO A 81 6.67 -3.94 5.32
CA PRO A 81 7.50 -2.86 5.87
C PRO A 81 8.75 -3.30 6.63
N ILE A 82 8.72 -4.44 7.34
CA ILE A 82 9.87 -4.95 8.08
C ILE A 82 10.99 -5.41 7.14
N VAL A 83 10.62 -6.05 6.02
CA VAL A 83 11.57 -6.46 4.97
C VAL A 83 12.23 -5.22 4.37
N MET A 84 11.43 -4.19 4.06
CA MET A 84 11.90 -2.94 3.48
C MET A 84 12.83 -2.18 4.43
N TYR A 85 12.45 -2.09 5.71
CA TYR A 85 13.25 -1.50 6.77
C TYR A 85 14.60 -2.21 6.93
N GLN A 86 14.59 -3.53 7.03
CA GLN A 86 15.82 -4.30 7.23
C GLN A 86 16.74 -4.20 6.00
N ALA A 87 16.19 -4.25 4.79
CA ALA A 87 16.96 -4.06 3.56
C ALA A 87 17.60 -2.66 3.49
N LYS A 88 16.85 -1.61 3.85
CA LYS A 88 17.39 -0.24 3.97
C LYS A 88 18.51 -0.16 5.00
N HIS A 89 18.31 -0.74 6.19
CA HIS A 89 19.30 -0.72 7.28
C HIS A 89 20.60 -1.46 6.90
N MET A 90 20.49 -2.57 6.16
CA MET A 90 21.65 -3.34 5.70
C MET A 90 22.30 -2.78 4.42
N GLY A 91 21.70 -1.78 3.77
CA GLY A 91 22.20 -1.25 2.51
C GLY A 91 22.07 -2.23 1.33
N CYS A 92 21.11 -3.16 1.38
CA CYS A 92 20.86 -4.11 0.29
C CYS A 92 20.39 -3.35 -0.96
N ALA A 93 20.92 -3.74 -2.13
CA ALA A 93 20.45 -3.21 -3.41
C ALA A 93 19.06 -3.71 -3.77
N TYR A 94 18.74 -4.95 -3.37
CA TYR A 94 17.47 -5.61 -3.62
C TYR A 94 17.00 -6.39 -2.40
N SER A 95 15.68 -6.53 -2.26
CA SER A 95 15.04 -7.44 -1.31
C SER A 95 13.71 -7.94 -1.85
N ALA A 96 13.09 -8.93 -1.20
CA ALA A 96 11.79 -9.42 -1.61
C ALA A 96 10.89 -9.82 -0.43
N CYS A 97 9.58 -9.73 -0.64
CA CYS A 97 8.58 -10.29 0.27
C CYS A 97 7.69 -11.26 -0.49
N ILE A 98 7.51 -12.47 0.05
CA ILE A 98 6.56 -13.44 -0.49
C ILE A 98 5.17 -13.14 0.07
N THR A 99 4.31 -12.59 -0.79
CA THR A 99 2.97 -12.15 -0.44
C THR A 99 2.15 -11.80 -1.69
N ALA A 100 0.83 -11.97 -1.61
CA ALA A 100 -0.12 -11.37 -2.54
C ALA A 100 -0.97 -10.23 -1.91
N SER A 101 -0.51 -9.64 -0.80
CA SER A 101 -1.11 -8.48 -0.13
C SER A 101 -2.60 -8.67 0.20
N HIS A 102 -3.49 -8.01 -0.55
CA HIS A 102 -4.94 -8.02 -0.35
C HIS A 102 -5.69 -9.02 -1.24
N ASN A 103 -5.00 -9.78 -2.10
CA ASN A 103 -5.64 -10.77 -2.96
C ASN A 103 -6.31 -11.89 -2.13
N PRO A 104 -7.27 -12.65 -2.71
CA PRO A 104 -7.84 -13.83 -2.07
C PRO A 104 -6.78 -14.87 -1.64
N ALA A 105 -7.14 -15.78 -0.74
CA ALA A 105 -6.21 -16.72 -0.09
C ALA A 105 -5.53 -17.72 -1.03
N ASP A 106 -6.16 -18.03 -2.17
CA ASP A 106 -5.64 -18.90 -3.22
C ASP A 106 -4.56 -18.25 -4.09
N TYR A 107 -4.29 -16.95 -3.89
CA TYR A 107 -3.15 -16.25 -4.48
C TYR A 107 -1.95 -16.21 -3.54
N ASN A 108 -0.77 -16.27 -4.16
CA ASN A 108 0.48 -15.84 -3.55
C ASN A 108 1.31 -15.05 -4.58
N GLY A 109 2.44 -14.48 -4.17
CA GLY A 109 3.21 -13.60 -5.03
C GLY A 109 4.61 -13.28 -4.52
N VAL A 110 5.36 -12.58 -5.36
CA VAL A 110 6.69 -12.06 -5.05
C VAL A 110 6.68 -10.55 -5.30
N LYS A 111 6.85 -9.78 -4.23
CA LYS A 111 7.17 -8.36 -4.29
C LYS A 111 8.68 -8.19 -4.26
N VAL A 112 9.23 -7.40 -5.17
CA VAL A 112 10.65 -7.06 -5.22
C VAL A 112 10.81 -5.59 -4.86
N PHE A 113 11.81 -5.30 -4.04
CA PHE A 113 12.16 -3.97 -3.61
C PHE A 113 13.59 -3.65 -4.04
N ILE A 114 13.86 -2.36 -4.23
CA ILE A 114 15.17 -1.80 -4.58
C ILE A 114 15.74 -0.99 -3.41
N GLU A 115 16.95 -0.47 -3.59
CA GLU A 115 17.69 0.33 -2.59
C GLU A 115 16.82 1.39 -1.90
N GLY A 116 16.92 1.43 -0.57
CA GLY A 116 16.09 2.26 0.31
C GLY A 116 14.75 1.61 0.71
N GLY A 117 14.50 0.35 0.30
CA GLY A 117 13.27 -0.36 0.59
C GLY A 117 12.09 0.12 -0.26
N ARG A 118 12.34 0.59 -1.49
CA ARG A 118 11.30 1.09 -2.41
C ARG A 118 10.74 -0.06 -3.25
N ASP A 119 9.48 0.01 -3.65
CA ASP A 119 8.95 -0.89 -4.68
C ASP A 119 9.82 -0.84 -5.96
N ALA A 120 10.06 -2.00 -6.58
CA ALA A 120 10.73 -2.04 -7.88
C ALA A 120 9.95 -1.24 -8.93
N ASP A 121 10.67 -0.42 -9.70
CA ASP A 121 10.10 0.35 -10.79
C ASP A 121 9.88 -0.49 -12.06
N GLU A 122 9.28 0.11 -13.08
CA GLU A 122 9.02 -0.58 -14.36
C GLU A 122 10.30 -1.12 -14.98
N ILE A 123 11.38 -0.35 -14.93
CA ILE A 123 12.68 -0.71 -15.49
C ILE A 123 13.19 -2.02 -14.88
N ILE A 124 13.15 -2.13 -13.55
CA ILE A 124 13.57 -3.35 -12.85
C ILE A 124 12.62 -4.50 -13.14
N THR A 125 11.30 -4.29 -13.11
CA THR A 125 10.34 -5.37 -13.39
C THR A 125 10.46 -5.89 -14.83
N GLU A 126 10.68 -5.02 -15.82
CA GLU A 126 10.89 -5.39 -17.22
C GLU A 126 12.21 -6.13 -17.43
N LYS A 127 13.28 -5.74 -16.71
CA LYS A 127 14.55 -6.49 -16.68
C LYS A 127 14.33 -7.91 -16.16
N ILE A 128 13.55 -8.07 -15.08
CA ILE A 128 13.23 -9.39 -14.52
C ILE A 128 12.44 -10.22 -15.52
N GLU A 129 11.38 -9.67 -16.12
CA GLU A 129 10.58 -10.37 -17.15
C GLU A 129 11.43 -10.78 -18.36
N SER A 130 12.33 -9.90 -18.81
CA SER A 130 13.23 -10.16 -19.93
C SER A 130 14.21 -11.31 -19.62
N GLN A 131 14.75 -11.36 -18.40
CA GLN A 131 15.58 -12.48 -17.94
C GLN A 131 14.76 -13.78 -17.94
N ILE A 132 13.57 -13.76 -17.34
CA ILE A 132 12.65 -14.92 -17.26
C ILE A 132 12.33 -15.48 -18.65
N ALA A 133 12.09 -14.62 -19.64
CA ALA A 133 11.77 -15.04 -21.01
C ALA A 133 12.89 -15.84 -21.69
N THR A 134 14.12 -15.75 -21.19
CA THR A 134 15.30 -16.42 -21.75
C THR A 134 15.85 -17.55 -20.90
N LEU A 135 15.41 -17.67 -19.65
CA LEU A 135 15.89 -18.66 -18.70
C LEU A 135 15.30 -20.05 -18.96
N SER A 136 16.17 -21.07 -18.95
CA SER A 136 15.79 -22.47 -18.90
C SER A 136 15.97 -23.05 -17.49
N ALA A 137 15.26 -24.15 -17.19
CA ALA A 137 15.30 -24.77 -15.87
C ALA A 137 16.71 -25.26 -15.47
N GLU A 138 17.53 -25.63 -16.44
CA GLU A 138 18.90 -26.11 -16.24
C GLU A 138 19.86 -25.00 -15.80
N GLN A 139 19.50 -23.73 -16.03
CA GLN A 139 20.31 -22.58 -15.64
C GLN A 139 20.08 -22.13 -14.19
N ILE A 140 19.08 -22.71 -13.52
CA ILE A 140 18.75 -22.37 -12.13
C ILE A 140 19.78 -23.00 -11.20
N GLN A 141 20.67 -22.17 -10.66
CA GLN A 141 21.58 -22.58 -9.61
C GLN A 141 20.86 -22.55 -8.27
N ARG A 142 21.09 -23.56 -7.44
CA ARG A 142 20.47 -23.65 -6.12
C ARG A 142 21.38 -24.37 -5.15
N LEU A 143 21.38 -23.89 -3.92
CA LEU A 143 21.93 -24.59 -2.77
C LEU A 143 20.78 -24.94 -1.83
N ASP A 144 20.73 -26.19 -1.39
CA ASP A 144 19.77 -26.67 -0.39
C ASP A 144 19.74 -25.75 0.83
N PHE A 145 18.54 -25.43 1.35
CA PHE A 145 18.37 -24.37 2.34
C PHE A 145 19.16 -24.65 3.63
N GLU A 146 19.02 -25.85 4.19
CA GLU A 146 19.73 -26.27 5.39
C GLU A 146 21.25 -26.27 5.18
N THR A 147 21.70 -26.71 4.01
CA THR A 147 23.12 -26.66 3.63
C THR A 147 23.62 -25.21 3.53
N ALA A 148 22.83 -24.31 2.93
CA ALA A 148 23.18 -22.90 2.79
C ALA A 148 23.23 -22.17 4.14
N VAL A 149 22.36 -22.54 5.08
CA VAL A 149 22.42 -22.06 6.48
C VAL A 149 23.69 -22.54 7.17
N GLN A 150 24.03 -23.84 7.06
CA GLN A 150 25.26 -24.39 7.65
C GLN A 150 26.53 -23.73 7.08
N GLN A 151 26.49 -23.32 5.81
CA GLN A 151 27.59 -22.60 5.15
C GLN A 151 27.58 -21.09 5.39
N ASN A 152 26.65 -20.57 6.21
CA ASN A 152 26.43 -19.13 6.44
C ASN A 152 26.16 -18.31 5.16
N LYS A 153 25.70 -18.95 4.08
CA LYS A 153 25.20 -18.26 2.88
C LYS A 153 23.79 -17.74 3.09
N ILE A 154 23.01 -18.40 3.95
CA ILE A 154 21.73 -17.93 4.47
C ILE A 154 21.88 -17.71 5.97
N ILE A 155 21.54 -16.53 6.45
CA ILE A 155 21.52 -16.17 7.87
C ILE A 155 20.06 -15.94 8.27
N GLU A 156 19.56 -16.70 9.22
CA GLU A 156 18.22 -16.50 9.75
C GLU A 156 18.19 -15.32 10.73
N ILE A 157 17.31 -14.35 10.50
CA ILE A 157 17.21 -13.12 11.29
C ILE A 157 15.77 -12.87 11.77
N ASN A 158 15.64 -11.98 12.75
CA ASN A 158 14.35 -11.44 13.21
C ASN A 158 14.49 -9.95 13.56
N PRO A 159 14.24 -9.04 12.61
CA PRO A 159 14.42 -7.61 12.80
C PRO A 159 13.21 -6.89 13.44
N MET A 160 12.24 -7.66 13.99
CA MET A 160 10.99 -7.11 14.54
C MET A 160 11.22 -6.04 15.61
N ASN A 161 12.15 -6.28 16.55
CA ASN A 161 12.40 -5.33 17.64
C ASN A 161 12.99 -4.03 17.09
N GLN A 162 14.01 -4.11 16.23
CA GLN A 162 14.64 -2.95 15.62
C GLN A 162 13.64 -2.13 14.79
N PHE A 163 12.72 -2.80 14.10
CA PHE A 163 11.64 -2.13 13.37
C PHE A 163 10.68 -1.40 14.32
N VAL A 164 10.20 -2.07 15.38
CA VAL A 164 9.31 -1.48 16.37
C VAL A 164 9.98 -0.30 17.08
N ASP A 165 11.22 -0.46 17.53
CA ASP A 165 12.01 0.60 18.19
C ASP A 165 12.15 1.82 17.27
N SER A 166 12.42 1.61 15.98
CA SER A 166 12.51 2.71 15.01
C SER A 166 11.21 3.49 14.82
N ILE A 167 10.04 2.85 15.02
CA ILE A 167 8.75 3.52 15.01
C ILE A 167 8.55 4.29 16.30
N ILE A 168 8.84 3.67 17.45
CA ILE A 168 8.73 4.29 18.78
C ILE A 168 9.58 5.56 18.84
N ASP A 169 10.78 5.55 18.26
CA ASP A 169 11.68 6.70 18.21
C ASP A 169 11.15 7.88 17.36
N LEU A 170 10.20 7.64 16.44
CA LEU A 170 9.62 8.65 15.55
C LEU A 170 8.31 9.27 16.05
N ILE A 171 7.66 8.62 17.02
CA ILE A 171 6.36 9.03 17.56
C ILE A 171 6.49 9.57 18.99
N ASP A 172 5.59 10.47 19.39
CA ASP A 172 5.47 10.90 20.78
C ASP A 172 4.85 9.80 21.65
N ILE A 173 5.67 8.81 22.00
CA ILE A 173 5.25 7.66 22.81
C ILE A 173 4.79 8.08 24.22
N ASP A 174 5.25 9.21 24.74
CA ASP A 174 4.88 9.68 26.07
C ASP A 174 3.49 10.34 26.06
N ALA A 175 3.12 11.06 25.00
CA ALA A 175 1.75 11.50 24.77
C ALA A 175 0.80 10.30 24.67
N ILE A 176 1.17 9.25 23.93
CA ILE A 176 0.37 8.02 23.80
C ILE A 176 0.14 7.36 25.17
N LYS A 177 1.19 7.24 26.00
CA LYS A 177 1.09 6.71 27.37
C LYS A 177 0.14 7.51 28.25
N GLN A 178 0.09 8.83 28.08
CA GLN A 178 -0.76 9.72 28.89
C GLN A 178 -2.23 9.66 28.46
N ALA A 179 -2.49 9.47 27.16
CA ALA A 179 -3.83 9.42 26.62
C ALA A 179 -4.61 8.17 27.04
N ASN A 180 -3.91 7.05 27.31
CA ASN A 180 -4.52 5.79 27.76
C ASN A 180 -5.67 5.33 26.84
N LEU A 181 -5.42 5.41 25.53
CA LEU A 181 -6.41 5.09 24.49
C LEU A 181 -6.73 3.59 24.46
N ARG A 182 -7.98 3.26 24.14
CA ARG A 182 -8.46 1.91 23.91
C ARG A 182 -8.55 1.63 22.41
N VAL A 183 -7.74 0.69 21.92
CA VAL A 183 -7.54 0.43 20.49
C VAL A 183 -7.95 -0.99 20.15
N LEU A 184 -8.78 -1.15 19.12
CA LEU A 184 -9.15 -2.47 18.57
C LEU A 184 -8.43 -2.74 17.26
N ILE A 185 -7.64 -3.82 17.21
CA ILE A 185 -6.89 -4.22 16.02
C ILE A 185 -7.58 -5.40 15.32
N ASP A 186 -7.73 -5.32 14.01
CA ASP A 186 -8.09 -6.41 13.12
C ASP A 186 -6.98 -6.63 12.08
N PRO A 187 -6.00 -7.52 12.33
CA PRO A 187 -4.96 -7.82 11.37
C PRO A 187 -5.50 -8.67 10.21
N MET A 188 -6.80 -9.01 10.20
CA MET A 188 -7.46 -9.82 9.19
C MET A 188 -6.74 -11.16 8.95
N PHE A 189 -6.25 -11.80 10.02
CA PHE A 189 -5.38 -12.99 10.04
C PHE A 189 -3.99 -12.82 9.40
N GLY A 190 -3.66 -11.62 8.93
CA GLY A 190 -2.37 -11.21 8.39
C GLY A 190 -1.28 -10.99 9.46
N VAL A 191 -0.28 -10.21 9.09
CA VAL A 191 1.01 -10.13 9.81
C VAL A 191 1.19 -8.94 10.75
N ALA A 192 0.28 -7.95 10.73
CA ALA A 192 0.44 -6.71 11.50
C ALA A 192 0.46 -6.92 13.02
N LYS A 193 -0.22 -7.97 13.53
CA LYS A 193 -0.48 -8.18 14.95
C LYS A 193 0.72 -7.85 15.82
N ASN A 194 1.83 -8.56 15.64
CA ASN A 194 2.96 -8.46 16.55
C ASN A 194 3.61 -7.07 16.51
N ALA A 195 3.79 -6.50 15.32
CA ALA A 195 4.44 -5.19 15.16
C ALA A 195 3.58 -4.08 15.78
N LEU A 196 2.31 -3.99 15.37
CA LEU A 196 1.41 -2.93 15.82
C LEU A 196 1.07 -3.07 17.31
N GLN A 197 0.76 -4.28 17.78
CA GLN A 197 0.46 -4.51 19.19
C GLN A 197 1.67 -4.18 20.08
N THR A 198 2.91 -4.46 19.66
CA THR A 198 4.09 -4.12 20.46
C THR A 198 4.29 -2.61 20.58
N VAL A 199 4.10 -1.84 19.50
CA VAL A 199 4.16 -0.37 19.56
C VAL A 199 3.10 0.17 20.53
N LEU A 200 1.85 -0.26 20.38
CA LEU A 200 0.73 0.27 21.17
C LEU A 200 0.78 -0.14 22.65
N ILE A 201 1.23 -1.37 22.98
CA ILE A 201 1.45 -1.79 24.37
C ILE A 201 2.59 -1.01 25.01
N ASN A 202 3.66 -0.68 24.28
CA ASN A 202 4.71 0.22 24.79
C ASN A 202 4.15 1.64 25.07
N GLY A 203 3.19 2.06 24.25
CA GLY A 203 2.36 3.25 24.47
C GLY A 203 1.34 3.11 25.60
N ARG A 204 1.28 1.98 26.33
CA ARG A 204 0.31 1.71 27.41
C ARG A 204 -1.16 1.85 26.97
N CYS A 205 -1.44 1.70 25.68
CA CYS A 205 -2.82 1.59 25.22
C CYS A 205 -3.48 0.32 25.77
N ASP A 206 -4.79 0.36 25.97
CA ASP A 206 -5.60 -0.85 26.18
C ASP A 206 -5.90 -1.45 24.79
N VAL A 207 -5.28 -2.59 24.47
CA VAL A 207 -5.28 -3.14 23.11
C VAL A 207 -5.98 -4.49 23.07
N ASP A 208 -7.09 -4.53 22.34
CA ASP A 208 -7.77 -5.77 21.98
C ASP A 208 -7.48 -6.13 20.52
N VAL A 209 -7.47 -7.43 20.22
CA VAL A 209 -7.21 -7.94 18.87
C VAL A 209 -8.25 -8.99 18.49
N ILE A 210 -8.85 -8.86 17.31
CA ILE A 210 -9.72 -9.86 16.69
C ILE A 210 -9.03 -10.49 15.48
N ASN A 211 -9.53 -11.63 15.00
CA ASN A 211 -9.03 -12.28 13.77
C ASN A 211 -7.50 -12.46 13.72
N ASP A 212 -6.87 -12.87 14.83
CA ASP A 212 -5.42 -12.85 15.02
C ASP A 212 -4.76 -14.25 14.97
N GLY A 213 -5.59 -15.29 14.90
CA GLY A 213 -5.20 -16.69 14.85
C GLY A 213 -4.47 -17.09 13.56
N LYS A 214 -3.93 -18.32 13.54
CA LYS A 214 -3.30 -18.89 12.34
C LYS A 214 -4.38 -19.38 11.38
N ASN A 215 -4.70 -18.56 10.38
CA ASN A 215 -5.65 -18.91 9.32
C ASN A 215 -5.14 -18.40 7.97
N PRO A 216 -4.47 -19.24 7.16
CA PRO A 216 -3.95 -18.83 5.84
C PRO A 216 -5.05 -18.52 4.83
N ASP A 217 -6.31 -18.90 5.13
CA ASP A 217 -7.49 -18.62 4.31
C ASP A 217 -8.16 -17.29 4.71
N PHE A 218 -7.55 -16.52 5.62
CA PHE A 218 -8.06 -15.23 6.11
C PHE A 218 -9.50 -15.27 6.61
N GLY A 219 -9.92 -16.41 7.19
CA GLY A 219 -11.28 -16.62 7.66
C GLY A 219 -12.33 -16.71 6.54
N GLY A 220 -11.90 -16.97 5.30
CA GLY A 220 -12.76 -16.98 4.11
C GLY A 220 -13.11 -15.59 3.57
N LEU A 221 -12.46 -14.54 4.09
CA LEU A 221 -12.67 -13.15 3.66
C LEU A 221 -11.47 -12.66 2.86
N MET A 222 -11.70 -11.62 2.05
CA MET A 222 -10.59 -10.90 1.41
C MET A 222 -9.78 -10.14 2.47
N PRO A 223 -8.45 -10.30 2.54
CA PRO A 223 -7.60 -9.58 3.49
C PRO A 223 -7.32 -8.15 3.00
N SER A 224 -8.39 -7.38 2.77
CA SER A 224 -8.34 -6.00 2.30
C SER A 224 -9.11 -5.13 3.29
N PRO A 225 -8.51 -4.13 3.94
CA PRO A 225 -9.19 -3.33 4.97
C PRO A 225 -10.08 -2.26 4.36
N ASN A 226 -11.33 -2.60 4.03
CA ASN A 226 -12.32 -1.70 3.46
C ASN A 226 -13.64 -1.74 4.25
N ALA A 227 -14.59 -0.86 3.93
CA ALA A 227 -15.85 -0.75 4.66
C ALA A 227 -16.65 -2.07 4.72
N ALA A 228 -16.57 -2.92 3.70
CA ALA A 228 -17.30 -4.18 3.64
C ALA A 228 -16.64 -5.28 4.50
N THR A 229 -15.32 -5.38 4.47
CA THR A 229 -14.56 -6.41 5.19
C THR A 229 -14.35 -6.08 6.66
N LEU A 230 -14.25 -4.79 7.00
CA LEU A 230 -14.12 -4.31 8.38
C LEU A 230 -15.46 -4.18 9.12
N TYR A 231 -16.53 -4.80 8.59
CA TYR A 231 -17.87 -4.76 9.18
C TYR A 231 -17.83 -5.16 10.67
N ARG A 232 -17.16 -6.26 11.02
CA ARG A 232 -17.07 -6.72 12.42
C ARG A 232 -16.33 -5.70 13.30
N LEU A 233 -15.18 -5.20 12.84
CA LEU A 233 -14.39 -4.19 13.54
C LEU A 233 -15.24 -2.94 13.83
N LYS A 234 -15.92 -2.43 12.81
CA LYS A 234 -16.84 -1.27 12.91
C LYS A 234 -17.87 -1.42 14.02
N HIS A 235 -18.53 -2.58 14.11
CA HIS A 235 -19.58 -2.80 15.12
C HIS A 235 -19.01 -2.90 16.52
N LEU A 236 -17.87 -3.57 16.70
CA LEU A 236 -17.24 -3.72 18.01
C LEU A 236 -16.70 -2.39 18.54
N VAL A 237 -16.10 -1.57 17.67
CA VAL A 237 -15.61 -0.23 18.04
C VAL A 237 -16.73 0.60 18.69
N ALA A 238 -17.88 0.70 18.03
CA ALA A 238 -19.01 1.47 18.53
C ALA A 238 -19.69 0.81 19.74
N ALA A 239 -19.84 -0.52 19.74
CA ALA A 239 -20.57 -1.24 20.79
C ALA A 239 -19.82 -1.33 22.11
N GLU A 240 -18.48 -1.42 22.06
CA GLU A 240 -17.64 -1.61 23.24
C GLU A 240 -16.87 -0.34 23.64
N GLY A 241 -17.00 0.74 22.88
CA GLY A 241 -16.43 2.05 23.23
C GLY A 241 -14.92 2.11 23.06
N TYR A 242 -14.41 1.72 21.88
CA TYR A 242 -13.01 1.93 21.50
C TYR A 242 -12.81 3.34 20.92
N ASP A 243 -11.63 3.92 21.13
CA ASP A 243 -11.28 5.25 20.60
C ASP A 243 -10.94 5.20 19.10
N ILE A 244 -10.42 4.06 18.64
CA ILE A 244 -10.08 3.81 17.24
C ILE A 244 -10.04 2.30 16.94
N GLY A 245 -10.55 1.93 15.77
CA GLY A 245 -10.35 0.61 15.18
C GLY A 245 -9.35 0.64 14.03
N ILE A 246 -8.43 -0.33 13.99
CA ILE A 246 -7.36 -0.40 12.99
C ILE A 246 -7.38 -1.77 12.31
N GLY A 247 -7.71 -1.79 11.03
CA GLY A 247 -7.62 -2.95 10.15
C GLY A 247 -6.38 -2.91 9.26
N THR A 248 -5.74 -4.04 8.96
CA THR A 248 -4.61 -4.11 8.00
C THR A 248 -4.81 -5.22 6.96
N ASP A 249 -4.20 -5.07 5.78
CA ASP A 249 -4.19 -6.13 4.77
C ASP A 249 -3.22 -7.27 5.11
N GLY A 250 -3.17 -8.30 4.25
CA GLY A 250 -2.44 -9.55 4.52
C GLY A 250 -0.96 -9.37 4.86
N ASP A 251 -0.29 -8.39 4.25
CA ASP A 251 1.11 -8.05 4.47
C ASP A 251 1.36 -6.71 5.16
N ALA A 252 0.28 -6.08 5.65
CA ALA A 252 0.28 -4.88 6.48
C ALA A 252 0.97 -3.65 5.86
N ASP A 253 0.89 -3.53 4.53
CA ASP A 253 1.28 -2.32 3.81
C ASP A 253 0.11 -1.35 3.62
N ARG A 254 -1.12 -1.77 3.94
CA ARG A 254 -2.32 -0.93 3.96
C ARG A 254 -3.00 -0.94 5.32
N LEU A 255 -3.74 0.13 5.58
CA LEU A 255 -4.59 0.27 6.74
C LEU A 255 -6.03 0.68 6.36
N GLY A 256 -6.98 0.30 7.20
CA GLY A 256 -8.34 0.82 7.20
C GLY A 256 -8.72 1.21 8.62
N ILE A 257 -9.38 2.36 8.75
CA ILE A 257 -9.58 3.01 10.05
C ILE A 257 -11.07 3.14 10.34
N ILE A 258 -11.42 2.85 11.59
CA ILE A 258 -12.76 3.06 12.14
C ILE A 258 -12.66 4.13 13.24
N ASP A 259 -13.50 5.16 13.15
CA ASP A 259 -13.61 6.19 14.20
C ASP A 259 -14.34 5.69 15.45
N GLU A 260 -14.34 6.50 16.50
CA GLU A 260 -14.95 6.19 17.79
C GLU A 260 -16.47 5.96 17.74
N LYS A 261 -17.12 6.34 16.62
CA LYS A 261 -18.55 6.16 16.36
C LYS A 261 -18.83 4.92 15.51
N GLY A 262 -17.80 4.17 15.10
CA GLY A 262 -17.93 3.04 14.19
C GLY A 262 -18.07 3.46 12.72
N ASN A 263 -17.68 4.65 12.31
CA ASN A 263 -17.65 5.02 10.90
C ASN A 263 -16.33 4.57 10.27
N PHE A 264 -16.42 4.03 9.05
CA PHE A 264 -15.22 3.76 8.26
C PHE A 264 -14.68 5.09 7.73
N ILE A 265 -13.42 5.38 8.03
CA ILE A 265 -12.71 6.55 7.54
C ILE A 265 -12.07 6.21 6.20
N HIS A 266 -12.44 6.96 5.17
CA HIS A 266 -11.97 6.70 3.81
C HIS A 266 -10.45 6.90 3.70
N PRO A 267 -9.71 6.15 2.87
CA PRO A 267 -8.27 6.37 2.68
C PRO A 267 -7.86 7.82 2.36
N ASN A 268 -8.68 8.54 1.59
CA ASN A 268 -8.48 9.97 1.35
C ASN A 268 -8.52 10.79 2.66
N GLU A 269 -9.44 10.47 3.57
CA GLU A 269 -9.58 11.10 4.88
C GLU A 269 -8.41 10.75 5.81
N VAL A 270 -7.94 9.49 5.79
CA VAL A 270 -6.73 9.09 6.53
C VAL A 270 -5.52 9.91 6.07
N LEU A 271 -5.35 10.08 4.76
CA LEU A 271 -4.24 10.86 4.19
C LEU A 271 -4.34 12.35 4.57
N MET A 272 -5.56 12.92 4.57
CA MET A 272 -5.80 14.30 5.02
C MET A 272 -5.49 14.48 6.51
N LEU A 273 -5.99 13.57 7.37
CA LEU A 273 -5.77 13.61 8.81
C LEU A 273 -4.27 13.60 9.14
N LEU A 274 -3.52 12.66 8.56
CA LEU A 274 -2.09 12.55 8.78
C LEU A 274 -1.33 13.77 8.24
N TYR A 275 -1.65 14.25 7.04
CA TYR A 275 -0.96 15.41 6.49
C TYR A 275 -1.23 16.68 7.31
N TYR A 276 -2.49 16.92 7.68
CA TYR A 276 -2.88 18.02 8.56
C TYR A 276 -2.18 17.92 9.92
N TYR A 277 -2.17 16.74 10.54
CA TYR A 277 -1.49 16.52 11.81
C TYR A 277 0.02 16.81 11.76
N LEU A 278 0.69 16.30 10.71
CA LEU A 278 2.12 16.51 10.50
C LEU A 278 2.46 18.00 10.35
N LEU A 279 1.62 18.78 9.66
CA LEU A 279 1.84 20.22 9.47
C LEU A 279 1.48 21.03 10.72
N GLU A 280 0.25 20.89 11.23
CA GLU A 280 -0.31 21.73 12.29
C GLU A 280 0.26 21.41 13.67
N TYR A 281 0.32 20.13 14.02
CA TYR A 281 0.63 19.70 15.39
C TYR A 281 2.08 19.27 15.56
N LYS A 282 2.66 18.60 14.57
CA LYS A 282 4.09 18.22 14.59
C LYS A 282 4.99 19.35 14.11
N GLY A 283 4.44 20.38 13.45
CA GLY A 283 5.21 21.50 12.89
C GLY A 283 6.19 21.08 11.78
N TRP A 284 5.95 19.92 11.14
CA TRP A 284 6.77 19.49 10.02
C TRP A 284 6.41 20.31 8.78
N THR A 285 7.31 20.30 7.79
CA THR A 285 7.10 20.99 6.51
C THR A 285 7.47 20.07 5.37
N GLY A 286 6.87 20.28 4.21
CA GLY A 286 7.08 19.48 3.02
C GLY A 286 5.79 19.27 2.24
N SER A 287 5.94 18.91 0.97
CA SER A 287 4.82 18.69 0.05
C SER A 287 4.07 17.38 0.32
N VAL A 288 2.87 17.27 -0.25
CA VAL A 288 2.12 16.01 -0.31
C VAL A 288 2.12 15.47 -1.75
N VAL A 289 2.23 14.15 -1.90
CA VAL A 289 2.08 13.48 -3.19
C VAL A 289 0.82 12.63 -3.18
N ARG A 290 -0.05 12.85 -4.16
CA ARG A 290 -1.29 12.09 -4.34
C ARG A 290 -1.40 11.60 -5.77
N ASN A 291 -2.14 10.52 -5.98
CA ASN A 291 -2.43 10.11 -7.35
C ASN A 291 -3.62 10.90 -7.93
N ILE A 292 -3.85 10.75 -9.24
CA ILE A 292 -4.96 11.38 -9.97
C ILE A 292 -6.37 11.01 -9.47
N ALA A 293 -6.55 9.97 -8.66
CA ALA A 293 -7.85 9.54 -8.15
C ALA A 293 -8.04 9.84 -6.64
N THR A 294 -7.08 10.55 -6.04
CA THR A 294 -7.10 10.96 -4.63
C THR A 294 -7.65 12.38 -4.49
N THR A 295 -8.26 12.67 -3.34
CA THR A 295 -8.91 13.96 -3.02
C THR A 295 -8.03 15.18 -3.27
N HIS A 296 -8.62 16.27 -3.78
CA HIS A 296 -7.95 17.57 -3.96
C HIS A 296 -8.04 18.45 -2.71
N LEU A 297 -8.70 18.00 -1.65
CA LEU A 297 -8.62 18.69 -0.35
C LEU A 297 -7.17 18.73 0.18
N LEU A 298 -6.33 17.74 -0.19
CA LEU A 298 -4.89 17.77 0.10
C LEU A 298 -4.19 18.98 -0.51
N ASP A 299 -4.59 19.41 -1.71
CA ASP A 299 -4.06 20.59 -2.40
C ASP A 299 -4.39 21.86 -1.64
N LYS A 300 -5.63 21.95 -1.12
CA LYS A 300 -6.08 23.08 -0.29
C LYS A 300 -5.31 23.13 1.02
N ILE A 301 -5.13 22.00 1.70
CA ILE A 301 -4.33 21.89 2.92
C ILE A 301 -2.89 22.31 2.62
N ALA A 302 -2.26 21.75 1.57
CA ALA A 302 -0.89 22.09 1.20
C ALA A 302 -0.73 23.60 0.95
N ALA A 303 -1.62 24.18 0.14
CA ALA A 303 -1.57 25.60 -0.19
C ALA A 303 -1.73 26.51 1.04
N HIS A 304 -2.57 26.13 2.01
CA HIS A 304 -2.75 26.88 3.26
C HIS A 304 -1.44 26.99 4.07
N TYR A 305 -0.67 25.91 4.14
CA TYR A 305 0.64 25.88 4.81
C TYR A 305 1.82 26.29 3.91
N GLY A 306 1.54 26.86 2.73
CA GLY A 306 2.57 27.26 1.76
C GLY A 306 3.37 26.09 1.17
N GLN A 307 2.83 24.87 1.24
CA GLN A 307 3.42 23.65 0.69
C GLN A 307 2.88 23.35 -0.70
N LYS A 308 3.56 22.45 -1.43
CA LYS A 308 3.10 21.97 -2.74
C LYS A 308 2.27 20.69 -2.60
N ALA A 309 1.39 20.45 -3.56
CA ALA A 309 0.78 19.15 -3.79
C ALA A 309 1.18 18.66 -5.19
N PHE A 310 1.69 17.43 -5.27
CA PHE A 310 2.03 16.78 -6.53
C PHE A 310 0.98 15.75 -6.89
N GLU A 311 0.49 15.84 -8.12
CA GLU A 311 -0.41 14.86 -8.71
C GLU A 311 0.37 13.94 -9.65
N VAL A 312 0.28 12.62 -9.41
CA VAL A 312 0.97 11.60 -10.21
C VAL A 312 0.01 10.52 -10.72
N PRO A 313 0.37 9.72 -11.75
CA PRO A 313 -0.43 8.56 -12.17
C PRO A 313 -0.70 7.56 -11.04
N VAL A 314 -1.72 6.71 -11.20
CA VAL A 314 -2.01 5.66 -10.20
C VAL A 314 -0.91 4.61 -10.18
N GLY A 315 -0.53 4.17 -8.97
CA GLY A 315 0.51 3.21 -8.70
C GLY A 315 1.51 3.78 -7.71
N PHE A 316 1.69 3.08 -6.59
CA PHE A 316 2.55 3.54 -5.50
C PHE A 316 4.00 3.87 -5.89
N LYS A 317 4.53 3.23 -6.94
CA LYS A 317 5.84 3.56 -7.52
C LYS A 317 5.98 5.03 -7.96
N HIS A 318 4.90 5.65 -8.45
CA HIS A 318 4.91 7.06 -8.84
C HIS A 318 4.86 7.98 -7.62
N ILE A 319 4.14 7.57 -6.57
CA ILE A 319 4.12 8.26 -5.28
C ILE A 319 5.54 8.28 -4.70
N SER A 320 6.16 7.11 -4.54
CA SER A 320 7.49 6.99 -3.92
C SER A 320 8.58 7.69 -4.74
N ALA A 321 8.55 7.61 -6.07
CA ALA A 321 9.49 8.31 -6.94
C ALA A 321 9.37 9.85 -6.82
N GLN A 322 8.15 10.38 -6.78
CA GLN A 322 7.94 11.82 -6.65
C GLN A 322 8.28 12.32 -5.24
N MET A 323 7.97 11.53 -4.19
CA MET A 323 8.35 11.88 -2.83
C MET A 323 9.87 11.97 -2.67
N GLU A 324 10.62 11.07 -3.31
CA GLU A 324 12.08 11.14 -3.32
C GLU A 324 12.59 12.40 -4.03
N ALA A 325 12.01 12.73 -5.20
CA ALA A 325 12.47 13.84 -6.02
C ALA A 325 12.29 15.21 -5.35
N ASP A 326 11.25 15.38 -4.53
CA ASP A 326 10.93 16.65 -3.85
C ASP A 326 11.21 16.62 -2.32
N ASP A 327 11.64 15.49 -1.76
CA ASP A 327 11.68 15.24 -0.31
C ASP A 327 10.30 15.51 0.36
N SER A 328 9.24 15.02 -0.28
CA SER A 328 7.87 15.23 0.18
C SER A 328 7.61 14.63 1.55
N LEU A 329 6.72 15.27 2.30
CA LEU A 329 6.38 14.91 3.67
C LEU A 329 5.62 13.58 3.76
N ILE A 330 4.64 13.40 2.89
CA ILE A 330 3.72 12.28 2.89
C ILE A 330 3.22 12.03 1.47
N GLY A 331 2.91 10.78 1.16
CA GLY A 331 2.24 10.45 -0.09
C GLY A 331 1.42 9.18 0.02
N GLY A 332 0.34 9.12 -0.74
CA GLY A 332 -0.59 8.00 -0.65
C GLY A 332 -1.58 7.92 -1.80
N GLU A 333 -2.37 6.86 -1.76
CA GLU A 333 -3.37 6.53 -2.78
C GLU A 333 -4.74 6.31 -2.13
N SER A 334 -5.81 6.52 -2.91
CA SER A 334 -7.19 6.22 -2.48
C SER A 334 -7.42 4.75 -2.12
N SER A 335 -6.46 3.85 -2.37
CA SER A 335 -6.53 2.43 -2.02
C SER A 335 -6.09 2.08 -0.58
N GLY A 336 -5.70 3.07 0.23
CA GLY A 336 -5.30 2.84 1.64
C GLY A 336 -3.81 2.59 1.88
N GLY A 337 -2.99 2.68 0.84
CA GLY A 337 -1.53 2.65 0.95
C GLY A 337 -0.95 4.06 1.04
N LEU A 338 -0.09 4.31 2.03
CA LEU A 338 0.61 5.59 2.21
C LEU A 338 2.00 5.40 2.79
N THR A 339 2.86 6.40 2.59
CA THR A 339 4.20 6.47 3.17
C THR A 339 4.46 7.89 3.69
N ILE A 340 5.28 7.99 4.73
CA ILE A 340 5.61 9.23 5.44
C ILE A 340 7.13 9.35 5.48
N ARG A 341 7.65 10.55 5.26
CA ARG A 341 9.08 10.84 5.29
C ARG A 341 9.71 10.40 6.61
N GLY A 342 10.89 9.78 6.52
CA GLY A 342 11.75 9.45 7.67
C GLY A 342 11.94 7.96 7.90
N HIS A 343 10.87 7.16 7.87
CA HIS A 343 10.94 5.75 8.27
C HIS A 343 11.39 4.82 7.13
N ILE A 344 10.50 4.47 6.19
CA ILE A 344 10.82 3.69 4.98
C ILE A 344 10.28 4.40 3.73
N LYS A 345 10.88 4.13 2.56
CA LYS A 345 10.48 4.75 1.28
C LYS A 345 9.42 3.94 0.53
N GLY A 346 8.51 3.32 1.27
CA GLY A 346 7.37 2.62 0.71
C GLY A 346 6.24 2.51 1.72
N LYS A 347 5.17 1.81 1.36
CA LYS A 347 3.97 1.76 2.18
C LYS A 347 4.23 1.14 3.54
N ASP A 348 3.76 1.79 4.60
CA ASP A 348 3.87 1.28 5.97
C ASP A 348 2.56 1.46 6.74
N GLY A 349 1.77 0.38 6.79
CA GLY A 349 0.53 0.37 7.55
C GLY A 349 0.74 0.40 9.06
N VAL A 350 1.90 -0.08 9.56
CA VAL A 350 2.19 -0.11 11.00
C VAL A 350 2.55 1.29 11.47
N PHE A 351 3.48 1.96 10.79
CA PHE A 351 3.89 3.32 11.14
C PHE A 351 2.74 4.33 11.02
N ALA A 352 1.98 4.28 9.92
CA ALA A 352 0.79 5.12 9.74
C ALA A 352 -0.24 4.91 10.86
N SER A 353 -0.49 3.66 11.27
CA SER A 353 -1.40 3.35 12.37
C SER A 353 -0.91 3.92 13.70
N SER A 354 0.39 3.80 13.98
CA SER A 354 0.99 4.36 15.20
C SER A 354 0.87 5.89 15.23
N LEU A 355 1.06 6.57 14.08
CA LEU A 355 0.92 8.02 13.97
C LEU A 355 -0.53 8.49 14.20
N LEU A 356 -1.53 7.72 13.76
CA LEU A 356 -2.93 8.04 14.04
C LEU A 356 -3.24 7.97 15.54
N VAL A 357 -2.68 6.99 16.25
CA VAL A 357 -2.82 6.90 17.71
C VAL A 357 -2.07 8.06 18.39
N GLU A 358 -0.88 8.41 17.92
CA GLU A 358 -0.16 9.63 18.37
C GLU A 358 -1.01 10.88 18.16
N MET A 359 -1.63 11.04 16.99
CA MET A 359 -2.49 12.17 16.66
C MET A 359 -3.64 12.32 17.64
N LEU A 360 -4.37 11.24 17.95
CA LEU A 360 -5.43 11.27 18.97
C LEU A 360 -4.88 11.65 20.36
N SER A 361 -3.70 11.15 20.69
CA SER A 361 -3.06 11.34 21.99
C SER A 361 -2.58 12.78 22.20
N VAL A 362 -1.91 13.36 21.19
CA VAL A 362 -1.35 14.71 21.22
C VAL A 362 -2.45 15.77 21.13
N THR A 363 -3.45 15.55 20.27
CA THR A 363 -4.52 16.53 20.06
C THR A 363 -5.58 16.49 21.16
N GLY A 364 -5.75 15.33 21.82
CA GLY A 364 -6.86 15.07 22.74
C GLY A 364 -8.23 15.07 22.06
N LYS A 365 -8.27 15.05 20.72
CA LYS A 365 -9.49 15.09 19.90
C LYS A 365 -9.78 13.72 19.31
N LYS A 366 -11.05 13.46 19.03
CA LYS A 366 -11.52 12.29 18.31
C LYS A 366 -11.28 12.41 16.81
N LEU A 367 -11.24 11.29 16.09
CA LEU A 367 -11.11 11.29 14.62
C LEU A 367 -12.24 12.09 13.97
N SER A 368 -13.48 11.92 14.42
CA SER A 368 -14.61 12.65 13.86
C SER A 368 -14.54 14.16 14.11
N GLU A 369 -13.92 14.60 15.22
CA GLU A 369 -13.71 16.02 15.53
C GLU A 369 -12.62 16.63 14.65
N LEU A 370 -11.50 15.91 14.48
CA LEU A 370 -10.42 16.33 13.59
C LEU A 370 -10.86 16.44 12.13
N LEU A 371 -11.67 15.49 11.64
CA LEU A 371 -12.25 15.58 10.30
C LEU A 371 -13.17 16.79 10.15
N ASN A 372 -14.04 17.03 11.12
CA ASN A 372 -14.92 18.21 11.10
C ASN A 372 -14.13 19.52 11.10
N GLU A 373 -13.02 19.59 11.83
CA GLU A 373 -12.11 20.73 11.83
C GLU A 373 -11.49 20.97 10.45
N ILE A 374 -10.93 19.93 9.84
CA ILE A 374 -10.39 19.99 8.48
C ILE A 374 -11.47 20.45 7.50
N TYR A 375 -12.66 19.87 7.54
CA TYR A 375 -13.76 20.24 6.65
C TYR A 375 -14.26 21.67 6.86
N SER A 376 -14.26 22.15 8.09
CA SER A 376 -14.64 23.52 8.39
C SER A 376 -13.62 24.54 7.84
N GLN A 377 -12.34 24.17 7.79
CA GLN A 377 -11.27 25.07 7.35
C GLN A 377 -11.01 25.01 5.84
N TYR A 378 -11.06 23.82 5.23
CA TYR A 378 -10.66 23.60 3.84
C TYR A 378 -11.84 23.27 2.91
N GLY A 379 -13.05 23.20 3.47
CA GLY A 379 -14.26 22.76 2.79
C GLY A 379 -14.43 21.25 2.83
N TYR A 380 -15.64 20.81 2.49
CA TYR A 380 -16.00 19.40 2.37
C TYR A 380 -15.96 18.97 0.90
N ALA A 381 -15.64 17.70 0.67
CA ALA A 381 -15.76 17.07 -0.63
C ALA A 381 -16.16 15.61 -0.44
N TYR A 382 -17.05 15.11 -1.31
CA TYR A 382 -17.48 13.72 -1.34
C TYR A 382 -16.88 13.02 -2.55
N THR A 383 -16.16 11.92 -2.31
CA THR A 383 -15.68 11.04 -3.39
C THR A 383 -16.70 9.94 -3.67
N ALA A 384 -17.26 9.91 -4.87
CA ALA A 384 -18.05 8.82 -5.39
C ALA A 384 -17.20 7.90 -6.27
N GLU A 385 -17.37 6.59 -6.12
CA GLU A 385 -16.65 5.57 -6.88
C GLU A 385 -17.63 4.72 -7.69
N GLY A 386 -17.23 4.32 -8.89
CA GLY A 386 -18.06 3.47 -9.71
C GLY A 386 -17.30 2.79 -10.83
N ASP A 387 -17.43 1.48 -10.91
CA ASP A 387 -16.86 0.69 -11.99
C ASP A 387 -17.86 0.50 -13.14
N CYS A 388 -17.33 0.49 -14.36
CA CYS A 388 -18.03 0.14 -15.59
C CYS A 388 -17.36 -1.10 -16.20
N THR A 389 -18.04 -2.25 -16.13
CA THR A 389 -17.57 -3.47 -16.80
C THR A 389 -17.82 -3.36 -18.30
N PHE A 390 -16.93 -3.95 -19.09
CA PHE A 390 -17.09 -4.02 -20.54
C PHE A 390 -16.66 -5.39 -21.07
N LYS A 391 -17.23 -5.80 -22.21
CA LYS A 391 -16.78 -7.00 -22.92
C LYS A 391 -15.44 -6.70 -23.59
N ALA A 392 -14.57 -7.70 -23.71
CA ALA A 392 -13.27 -7.55 -24.38
C ALA A 392 -13.40 -6.92 -25.79
N SER A 393 -14.45 -7.25 -26.54
CA SER A 393 -14.74 -6.67 -27.86
C SER A 393 -15.07 -5.17 -27.86
N GLN A 394 -15.43 -4.60 -26.72
CA GLN A 394 -15.73 -3.17 -26.57
C GLN A 394 -14.50 -2.34 -26.18
N LYS A 395 -13.41 -3.00 -25.74
CA LYS A 395 -12.22 -2.31 -25.22
C LYS A 395 -11.63 -1.32 -26.22
N ASP A 396 -11.42 -1.74 -27.46
CA ASP A 396 -10.81 -0.90 -28.50
C ASP A 396 -11.71 0.30 -28.84
N SER A 397 -13.02 0.09 -28.89
CA SER A 397 -13.98 1.18 -29.11
C SER A 397 -13.97 2.21 -27.98
N LEU A 398 -13.99 1.75 -26.73
CA LEU A 398 -13.90 2.61 -25.55
C LEU A 398 -12.57 3.35 -25.48
N TYR A 399 -11.47 2.66 -25.80
CA TYR A 399 -10.14 3.26 -25.86
C TYR A 399 -10.07 4.34 -26.94
N HIS A 400 -10.59 4.05 -28.14
CA HIS A 400 -10.62 5.01 -29.24
C HIS A 400 -11.45 6.24 -28.87
N LYS A 401 -12.66 6.02 -28.32
CA LYS A 401 -13.57 7.08 -27.86
C LYS A 401 -12.92 8.00 -26.82
N LEU A 402 -12.32 7.43 -25.77
CA LEU A 402 -11.78 8.18 -24.64
C LEU A 402 -10.42 8.82 -24.92
N TYR A 403 -9.51 8.13 -25.61
CA TYR A 403 -8.11 8.56 -25.68
C TYR A 403 -7.67 9.02 -27.06
N ILE A 404 -8.29 8.53 -28.13
CA ILE A 404 -7.95 8.94 -29.50
C ILE A 404 -8.83 10.11 -29.92
N GLU A 405 -10.15 9.93 -29.87
CA GLU A 405 -11.13 10.96 -30.21
C GLU A 405 -11.32 11.96 -29.08
N LYS A 406 -10.89 11.60 -27.85
CA LYS A 406 -10.97 12.46 -26.66
C LYS A 406 -12.40 12.96 -26.39
N GLN A 407 -13.39 12.13 -26.70
CA GLN A 407 -14.78 12.43 -26.42
C GLN A 407 -15.04 12.41 -24.91
N LEU A 408 -15.94 13.28 -24.47
CA LEU A 408 -16.42 13.38 -23.08
C LEU A 408 -17.95 13.53 -23.12
N PRO A 409 -18.68 13.15 -22.05
CA PRO A 409 -20.08 13.56 -21.93
C PRO A 409 -20.19 15.08 -21.89
N GLU A 410 -21.37 15.58 -22.25
CA GLU A 410 -21.75 16.94 -21.87
C GLU A 410 -22.00 16.96 -20.36
N PHE A 411 -21.16 17.70 -19.64
CA PHE A 411 -21.30 17.89 -18.20
C PHE A 411 -22.06 19.17 -17.93
N ASP A 412 -22.85 19.18 -16.85
CA ASP A 412 -23.59 20.37 -16.41
C ASP A 412 -22.71 21.37 -15.64
N TYR A 413 -21.41 21.12 -15.61
CA TYR A 413 -20.41 21.91 -14.90
C TYR A 413 -19.33 22.42 -15.87
N ASP A 414 -18.94 23.68 -15.70
CA ASP A 414 -17.87 24.29 -16.49
C ASP A 414 -16.55 23.53 -16.32
N ILE A 415 -16.00 23.06 -17.44
CA ILE A 415 -14.69 22.41 -17.49
C ILE A 415 -13.59 23.50 -17.40
N ASP A 416 -12.64 23.29 -16.49
CA ASP A 416 -11.40 24.07 -16.39
C ASP A 416 -10.34 23.49 -17.33
N LYS A 417 -10.04 22.19 -17.17
CA LYS A 417 -9.08 21.47 -18.01
C LYS A 417 -9.39 19.98 -18.07
N VAL A 418 -8.75 19.29 -19.03
CA VAL A 418 -8.80 17.84 -19.15
C VAL A 418 -7.37 17.30 -19.21
N SER A 419 -7.08 16.28 -18.41
CA SER A 419 -5.82 15.54 -18.43
C SER A 419 -6.03 14.14 -18.99
N TYR A 420 -5.06 13.69 -19.78
CA TYR A 420 -4.99 12.34 -20.34
C TYR A 420 -3.77 11.56 -19.83
N ALA A 421 -3.16 12.01 -18.72
CA ALA A 421 -1.91 11.46 -18.21
C ALA A 421 -2.04 9.98 -17.79
N ASP A 422 -3.17 9.60 -17.19
CA ASP A 422 -3.50 8.21 -16.83
C ASP A 422 -5.02 8.05 -16.71
N GLY A 423 -5.68 8.06 -17.87
CA GLY A 423 -7.14 8.12 -17.97
C GLY A 423 -7.63 9.50 -18.39
N ALA A 424 -8.93 9.60 -18.68
CA ALA A 424 -9.58 10.86 -19.06
C ALA A 424 -10.10 11.53 -17.78
N LYS A 425 -9.32 12.48 -17.25
CA LYS A 425 -9.68 13.26 -16.06
C LYS A 425 -10.12 14.65 -16.43
N VAL A 426 -11.34 15.00 -16.05
CA VAL A 426 -11.95 16.32 -16.24
C VAL A 426 -11.90 17.05 -14.90
N TYR A 427 -11.41 18.29 -14.93
CA TYR A 427 -11.36 19.19 -13.79
C TYR A 427 -12.39 20.27 -14.04
N PHE A 428 -13.25 20.52 -13.07
CA PHE A 428 -14.29 21.54 -13.14
C PHE A 428 -13.83 22.83 -12.47
N LYS A 429 -14.35 23.97 -12.93
CA LYS A 429 -13.98 25.30 -12.37
C LYS A 429 -14.41 25.50 -10.91
N ASN A 430 -15.39 24.74 -10.43
CA ASN A 430 -15.80 24.73 -9.02
C ASN A 430 -14.86 23.90 -8.13
N GLY A 431 -13.80 23.31 -8.69
CA GLY A 431 -12.82 22.50 -7.97
C GLY A 431 -13.17 21.01 -7.91
N GLY A 432 -14.33 20.60 -8.40
CA GLY A 432 -14.67 19.18 -8.56
C GLY A 432 -13.90 18.53 -9.71
N TRP A 433 -13.93 17.20 -9.76
CA TRP A 433 -13.32 16.44 -10.87
C TRP A 433 -13.97 15.08 -11.06
N VAL A 434 -13.83 14.53 -12.27
CA VAL A 434 -14.18 13.14 -12.58
C VAL A 434 -13.10 12.52 -13.46
N ILE A 435 -12.77 11.25 -13.21
CA ILE A 435 -11.81 10.50 -14.01
C ILE A 435 -12.40 9.17 -14.46
N ALA A 436 -12.18 8.80 -15.71
CA ALA A 436 -12.40 7.45 -16.21
C ALA A 436 -11.07 6.84 -16.69
N ARG A 437 -10.70 5.68 -16.14
CA ARG A 437 -9.45 4.98 -16.51
C ARG A 437 -9.63 3.48 -16.59
N PHE A 438 -8.89 2.83 -17.49
CA PHE A 438 -8.89 1.37 -17.56
C PHE A 438 -8.21 0.78 -16.34
N SER A 439 -8.81 -0.26 -15.75
CA SER A 439 -8.13 -1.08 -14.75
C SER A 439 -6.97 -1.83 -15.41
N GLY A 440 -5.82 -1.87 -14.73
CA GLY A 440 -4.66 -2.63 -15.18
C GLY A 440 -4.78 -4.14 -14.96
N THR A 441 -5.69 -4.55 -14.06
CA THR A 441 -5.83 -5.95 -13.62
C THR A 441 -7.16 -6.57 -14.03
N GLU A 442 -8.18 -5.77 -14.33
CA GLU A 442 -9.54 -6.22 -14.56
C GLU A 442 -10.12 -5.61 -15.85
N PRO A 443 -11.03 -6.29 -16.57
CA PRO A 443 -11.66 -5.78 -17.79
C PRO A 443 -12.79 -4.77 -17.46
N LEU A 444 -12.44 -3.70 -16.76
CA LEU A 444 -13.37 -2.63 -16.37
C LEU A 444 -12.71 -1.24 -16.45
N LEU A 445 -13.55 -0.22 -16.59
CA LEU A 445 -13.20 1.18 -16.40
C LEU A 445 -13.51 1.57 -14.95
N ARG A 446 -12.53 2.10 -14.24
CA ARG A 446 -12.73 2.69 -12.92
C ARG A 446 -13.07 4.16 -13.07
N ILE A 447 -14.13 4.59 -12.41
CA ILE A 447 -14.58 5.98 -12.42
C ILE A 447 -14.58 6.49 -10.98
N PHE A 448 -13.87 7.59 -10.78
CA PHE A 448 -13.86 8.32 -9.51
C PHE A 448 -14.34 9.74 -9.77
N CYS A 449 -15.17 10.26 -8.89
CA CYS A 449 -15.71 11.60 -8.97
C CYS A 449 -15.62 12.25 -7.60
N GLU A 450 -15.20 13.50 -7.53
CA GLU A 450 -15.22 14.29 -6.30
C GLU A 450 -15.93 15.61 -6.55
N MET A 451 -16.95 15.89 -5.74
CA MET A 451 -17.73 17.12 -5.77
C MET A 451 -17.97 17.62 -4.34
N GLU A 452 -18.58 18.80 -4.19
CA GLU A 452 -18.84 19.40 -2.88
C GLU A 452 -19.79 18.60 -1.98
N ASP A 453 -20.64 17.77 -2.58
CA ASP A 453 -21.57 16.89 -1.87
C ASP A 453 -21.80 15.58 -2.63
N LYS A 454 -22.52 14.67 -1.94
CA LYS A 454 -22.83 13.34 -2.45
C LYS A 454 -23.73 13.37 -3.68
N GLU A 455 -24.75 14.23 -3.71
CA GLU A 455 -25.73 14.28 -4.80
C GLU A 455 -25.04 14.68 -6.11
N GLN A 456 -24.19 15.71 -6.06
CA GLN A 456 -23.43 16.19 -7.21
C GLN A 456 -22.38 15.17 -7.66
N ALA A 457 -21.67 14.54 -6.72
CA ALA A 457 -20.65 13.53 -7.05
C ALA A 457 -21.29 12.33 -7.74
N GLU A 458 -22.41 11.83 -7.22
CA GLU A 458 -23.17 10.74 -7.83
C GLU A 458 -23.76 11.15 -9.18
N TYR A 459 -24.26 12.38 -9.32
CA TYR A 459 -24.81 12.89 -10.57
C TYR A 459 -23.77 12.91 -11.70
N VAL A 460 -22.60 13.53 -11.46
CA VAL A 460 -21.50 13.57 -12.43
C VAL A 460 -20.96 12.17 -12.74
N LEU A 461 -20.89 11.30 -11.72
CA LEU A 461 -20.53 9.90 -11.90
C LEU A 461 -21.50 9.20 -12.87
N GLN A 462 -22.81 9.44 -12.75
CA GLN A 462 -23.80 8.86 -13.67
C GLN A 462 -23.70 9.44 -15.09
N GLN A 463 -23.42 10.74 -15.25
CA GLN A 463 -23.16 11.32 -16.58
C GLN A 463 -22.00 10.61 -17.28
N MET A 464 -20.90 10.38 -16.56
CA MET A 464 -19.75 9.63 -17.08
C MET A 464 -20.09 8.16 -17.37
N LYS A 465 -20.79 7.47 -16.45
CA LYS A 465 -21.22 6.08 -16.65
C LYS A 465 -22.13 5.90 -17.84
N GLY A 466 -23.11 6.78 -18.01
CA GLY A 466 -24.02 6.78 -19.16
C GLY A 466 -23.25 6.92 -20.46
N PHE A 467 -22.34 7.88 -20.53
CA PHE A 467 -21.49 8.07 -21.72
C PHE A 467 -20.58 6.89 -22.05
N LEU A 468 -20.06 6.19 -21.04
CA LEU A 468 -19.18 5.03 -21.22
C LEU A 468 -19.92 3.74 -21.54
N SER A 469 -21.12 3.58 -21.00
CA SER A 469 -21.95 2.39 -21.21
C SER A 469 -22.60 2.35 -22.59
N LEU A 470 -22.51 3.47 -23.33
CA LEU A 470 -23.35 3.88 -24.46
C LEU A 470 -24.79 4.14 -24.03
#